data_AF-A0A7F8RDI7-F1
#
_entry.id   AF-A0A7F8RDI7-F1
#
_cell.length_a   1.000
_cell.length_b   1.000
_cell.length_c   1.000
_cell.angle_alpha   90.00
_cell.angle_beta   90.00
_cell.angle_gamma   90.00
#
_symmetry.space_group_name_H-M   'P 1'
#
loop_
_entity.id
_entity.type
_entity.pdbx_description
1 polymer ?
#
loop_
_entity_poly.entity_id
_entity_poly.type
_entity_poly.pdbx_seq_one_letter_code
_entity_poly.pdbx_strand_id
1 'polypeptide(L)'
;MAIIFPLLQNTVLRNGSETFDSWKKPPLPVYAQFYFFNVTNPEEILRGETPRLEEVGPYTYRSLDWWTTDKCNMINGTDGDSFHPLINREEILYVFPSEFCRSVYITFSDFESVQGLPAFRYKVPGEVLANTSDNAGFCVPKGNCLGSGVLNISICKNGKSSGKGQDS
;
A
#
# COMPACT_ATOMS: atom_id res chain seq x y z
N MET A 1 -3.66 23.50 24.96
CA MET A 1 -4.50 23.45 23.73
C MET A 1 -4.01 24.42 22.63
N ALA A 2 -3.39 25.57 22.93
CA ALA A 2 -2.98 26.57 21.93
C ALA A 2 -1.75 26.21 21.05
N ILE A 3 -0.87 25.28 21.49
CA ILE A 3 0.38 24.95 20.76
C ILE A 3 0.18 23.84 19.72
N ILE A 4 -0.90 23.07 19.82
CA ILE A 4 -1.17 21.91 18.93
C ILE A 4 -1.78 22.37 17.59
N PHE A 5 -2.60 23.42 17.60
CA PHE A 5 -3.33 23.86 16.42
C PHE A 5 -2.43 24.31 15.24
N PRO A 6 -1.34 25.08 15.46
CA PRO A 6 -0.40 25.42 14.38
C PRO A 6 0.33 24.19 13.80
N LEU A 7 0.67 23.20 14.64
CA LEU A 7 1.34 21.97 14.18
C LEU A 7 0.44 21.18 13.22
N LEU A 8 -0.84 21.05 13.53
CA LEU A 8 -1.79 20.33 12.70
C LEU A 8 -2.03 21.01 11.34
N GLN A 9 -2.00 22.34 11.26
CA GLN A 9 -2.13 23.07 9.99
C GLN A 9 -0.98 22.80 9.03
N ASN A 10 0.24 22.62 9.56
CA ASN A 10 1.42 22.35 8.74
C ASN A 10 1.47 20.91 8.22
N THR A 11 0.84 19.96 8.92
CA THR A 11 0.78 18.54 8.51
C THR A 11 -0.22 18.25 7.38
N VAL A 12 -0.98 19.24 6.93
CA VAL A 12 -1.92 19.08 5.82
C VAL A 12 -1.17 19.13 4.49
N LEU A 13 -1.49 18.19 3.59
CA LEU A 13 -1.04 18.21 2.20
C LEU A 13 -1.72 19.36 1.45
N ARG A 14 -1.12 20.55 1.53
CA ARG A 14 -1.58 21.76 0.87
C ARG A 14 -0.40 22.41 0.16
N ASN A 15 -0.62 22.84 -1.08
CA ASN A 15 0.42 23.50 -1.87
C ASN A 15 0.99 24.70 -1.11
N GLY A 16 2.31 24.69 -0.86
CA GLY A 16 3.03 25.68 -0.04
C GLY A 16 3.32 25.27 1.42
N SER A 17 2.90 24.09 1.89
CA SER A 17 3.29 23.55 3.20
C SER A 17 4.58 22.70 3.13
N GLU A 18 5.38 22.75 4.18
CA GLU A 18 6.63 21.95 4.29
C GLU A 18 6.35 20.44 4.23
N THR A 19 5.22 19.99 4.80
CA THR A 19 4.79 18.59 4.71
C THR A 19 4.43 18.20 3.28
N PHE A 20 3.80 19.08 2.50
CA PHE A 20 3.52 18.80 1.09
C PHE A 20 4.80 18.66 0.27
N ASP A 21 5.80 19.52 0.50
CA ASP A 21 7.09 19.44 -0.18
C ASP A 21 7.88 18.18 0.22
N SER A 22 7.85 17.82 1.51
CA SER A 22 8.47 16.59 2.02
C SER A 22 7.77 15.33 1.51
N TRP A 23 6.45 15.33 1.39
CA TRP A 23 5.68 14.23 0.79
C TRP A 23 5.98 14.08 -0.70
N LYS A 24 6.09 15.20 -1.43
CA LYS A 24 6.41 15.20 -2.87
C LYS A 24 7.85 14.76 -3.15
N LYS A 25 8.79 15.14 -2.29
CA LYS A 25 10.23 14.82 -2.39
C LYS A 25 10.75 14.42 -1.00
N PRO A 26 10.63 13.15 -0.61
CA PRO A 26 11.10 12.67 0.67
C PRO A 26 12.60 12.96 0.83
N PRO A 27 13.04 13.51 1.98
CA PRO A 27 14.46 13.77 2.24
C PRO A 27 15.27 12.46 2.44
N LEU A 28 14.59 11.33 2.60
CA LEU A 28 15.15 9.98 2.60
C LEU A 28 14.85 9.31 1.25
N PRO A 29 15.83 8.70 0.56
CA PRO A 29 15.61 8.10 -0.75
C PRO A 29 14.74 6.85 -0.65
N VAL A 30 13.45 7.01 -0.92
CA VAL A 30 12.48 5.93 -1.13
C VAL A 30 11.75 6.23 -2.44
N TYR A 31 11.76 5.29 -3.38
CA TYR A 31 11.21 5.46 -4.72
C TYR A 31 10.07 4.47 -4.96
N ALA A 32 8.86 4.95 -5.25
CA ALA A 32 7.80 4.16 -5.87
C ALA A 32 6.92 5.05 -6.76
N GLN A 33 7.09 4.93 -8.08
CA GLN A 33 6.23 5.55 -9.09
C GLN A 33 5.94 4.49 -10.14
N PHE A 34 4.66 4.23 -10.41
CA PHE A 34 4.24 3.22 -11.38
C PHE A 34 3.84 3.90 -12.68
N TYR A 35 4.73 3.80 -13.66
CA TYR A 35 4.51 4.18 -15.04
C TYR A 35 4.52 2.91 -15.88
N PHE A 36 3.46 2.68 -16.65
CA PHE A 36 3.40 1.57 -17.59
C PHE A 36 3.79 2.07 -18.96
N PHE A 37 4.51 1.26 -19.73
CA PHE A 37 4.83 1.56 -21.12
C PHE A 37 3.96 0.70 -22.04
N ASN A 38 3.00 1.32 -22.69
CA ASN A 38 2.24 0.71 -23.76
C ASN A 38 3.15 0.51 -25.00
N VAL A 39 3.21 -0.70 -25.52
CA VAL A 39 4.02 -1.03 -26.70
C VAL A 39 3.17 -0.83 -27.96
N THR A 40 3.57 0.11 -28.82
CA THR A 40 2.77 0.49 -30.01
C THR A 40 3.15 -0.26 -31.29
N ASN A 41 4.21 -1.06 -31.27
CA ASN A 41 4.72 -1.80 -32.44
C ASN A 41 5.14 -3.27 -32.11
N PRO A 42 4.26 -4.10 -31.51
CA PRO A 42 4.63 -5.44 -31.07
C PRO A 42 5.07 -6.38 -32.20
N GLU A 43 4.44 -6.33 -33.36
CA GLU A 43 4.74 -7.21 -34.50
C GLU A 43 6.09 -6.88 -35.16
N GLU A 44 6.45 -5.60 -35.20
CA GLU A 44 7.75 -5.12 -35.68
C GLU A 44 8.89 -5.56 -34.76
N ILE A 45 8.66 -5.53 -33.44
CA ILE A 45 9.64 -5.98 -32.45
C ILE A 45 9.98 -7.46 -32.66
N LEU A 46 8.99 -8.30 -32.96
CA LEU A 46 9.19 -9.72 -33.24
C LEU A 46 10.07 -9.96 -34.48
N ARG A 47 10.16 -8.97 -35.38
CA ARG A 47 11.02 -8.98 -36.58
C ARG A 47 12.39 -8.32 -36.35
N GLY A 48 12.69 -7.88 -35.12
CA GLY A 48 13.98 -7.29 -34.74
C GLY A 48 14.04 -5.77 -34.80
N GLU A 49 12.91 -5.09 -34.99
CA GLU A 49 12.86 -3.63 -34.98
C GLU A 49 12.87 -3.04 -33.55
N THR A 50 13.21 -1.75 -33.43
CA THR A 50 13.28 -1.05 -32.13
C THR A 50 11.87 -0.85 -31.52
N PRO A 51 11.65 -1.20 -30.24
CA PRO A 51 10.38 -0.95 -29.55
C PRO A 51 10.01 0.54 -29.45
N ARG A 52 8.71 0.84 -29.62
CA ARG A 52 8.10 2.15 -29.41
C ARG A 52 7.15 2.06 -28.22
N LEU A 53 7.39 2.92 -27.24
CA LEU A 53 6.72 2.91 -25.95
C LEU A 53 5.99 4.23 -25.71
N GLU A 54 4.79 4.15 -25.15
CA GLU A 54 4.00 5.30 -24.67
C GLU A 54 3.71 5.12 -23.18
N GLU A 55 3.97 6.16 -22.39
CA GLU A 55 3.75 6.13 -20.94
C GLU A 55 2.25 6.24 -20.61
N VAL A 56 1.73 5.32 -19.80
CA VAL A 56 0.33 5.30 -19.36
C VAL A 56 0.25 5.25 -17.84
N GLY A 57 -0.43 6.25 -17.27
CA GLY A 57 -0.66 6.39 -15.83
C GLY A 57 -1.07 7.81 -15.43
N PRO A 58 -1.36 8.03 -14.13
CA PRO A 58 -1.35 7.05 -13.05
C PRO A 58 -2.65 6.23 -12.95
N TYR A 59 -2.55 5.01 -12.42
CA TYR A 59 -3.72 4.16 -12.11
C TYR A 59 -4.06 4.24 -10.61
N THR A 60 -5.30 4.61 -10.30
CA THR A 60 -5.83 4.72 -8.93
C THR A 60 -6.88 3.64 -8.68
N TYR A 61 -6.69 2.81 -7.65
CA TYR A 61 -7.63 1.74 -7.29
C TYR A 61 -8.48 2.15 -6.08
N ARG A 62 -9.79 1.89 -6.12
CA ARG A 62 -10.74 2.17 -5.02
C ARG A 62 -10.94 0.96 -4.08
N SER A 63 -10.72 -0.25 -4.59
CA SER A 63 -10.75 -1.52 -3.88
C SER A 63 -10.01 -2.57 -4.71
N LEU A 64 -9.63 -3.68 -4.09
CA LEU A 64 -9.04 -4.83 -4.78
C LEU A 64 -10.15 -5.76 -5.29
N ASP A 65 -9.86 -6.64 -6.25
CA ASP A 65 -10.81 -7.62 -6.80
C ASP A 65 -10.26 -9.05 -6.84
N TRP A 66 -9.04 -9.26 -6.32
CA TRP A 66 -8.36 -10.55 -6.35
C TRP A 66 -8.53 -11.40 -5.09
N TRP A 67 -9.09 -10.85 -4.00
CA TRP A 67 -9.42 -11.61 -2.79
C TRP A 67 -10.87 -12.07 -2.78
N THR A 68 -11.16 -13.11 -2.00
CA THR A 68 -12.46 -13.81 -2.06
C THR A 68 -13.59 -13.15 -1.25
N THR A 69 -13.29 -12.10 -0.48
CA THR A 69 -14.29 -11.37 0.31
C THR A 69 -14.08 -9.86 0.19
N ASP A 70 -15.18 -9.09 0.26
CA ASP A 70 -15.13 -7.62 0.19
C ASP A 70 -14.28 -7.02 1.30
N LYS A 71 -14.33 -7.59 2.52
CA LYS A 71 -13.49 -7.19 3.66
C LYS A 71 -12.00 -7.31 3.34
N CYS A 72 -11.58 -8.40 2.69
CA CYS A 72 -10.18 -8.62 2.32
C CYS A 72 -9.73 -7.71 1.18
N ASN A 73 -10.67 -7.22 0.37
CA ASN A 73 -10.43 -6.32 -0.75
C ASN A 73 -10.37 -4.83 -0.37
N MET A 74 -10.58 -4.49 0.91
CA MET A 74 -10.49 -3.10 1.38
C MET A 74 -9.04 -2.59 1.35
N ILE A 75 -8.86 -1.40 0.78
CA ILE A 75 -7.62 -0.61 0.88
C ILE A 75 -7.79 0.34 2.07
N ASN A 76 -7.07 0.09 3.15
CA ASN A 76 -7.18 0.82 4.41
C ASN A 76 -5.85 1.48 4.77
N GLY A 77 -5.94 2.69 5.34
CA GLY A 77 -4.79 3.40 5.88
C GLY A 77 -3.98 4.14 4.82
N THR A 78 -2.69 4.31 5.11
CA THR A 78 -1.74 5.00 4.23
C THR A 78 -0.89 4.01 3.44
N ASP A 79 0.03 4.49 2.62
CA ASP A 79 1.07 3.69 1.96
C ASP A 79 2.14 3.17 2.93
N GLY A 80 2.20 3.71 4.16
CA GLY A 80 3.12 3.31 5.22
C GLY A 80 4.33 4.23 5.37
N ASP A 81 4.50 5.19 4.48
CA ASP A 81 5.60 6.17 4.53
C ASP A 81 5.30 7.33 5.48
N SER A 82 4.01 7.59 5.71
CA SER A 82 3.55 8.64 6.62
C SER A 82 2.23 8.26 7.27
N PHE A 83 1.97 8.84 8.43
CA PHE A 83 0.78 8.60 9.25
C PHE A 83 0.17 9.93 9.68
N HIS A 84 -1.08 9.88 10.14
CA HIS A 84 -1.74 11.08 10.66
C HIS A 84 -0.99 11.62 11.89
N PRO A 85 -1.05 12.93 12.15
CA PRO A 85 -0.42 13.53 13.32
C PRO A 85 -1.08 13.06 14.63
N LEU A 86 -0.35 13.26 15.73
CA LEU A 86 -0.80 12.96 17.10
C LEU A 86 -1.17 11.50 17.32
N ILE A 87 -0.30 10.61 16.83
CA ILE A 87 -0.45 9.17 17.05
C ILE A 87 -0.47 8.88 18.56
N ASN A 88 -1.40 8.05 18.98
CA ASN A 88 -1.51 7.49 20.33
C ASN A 88 -1.06 6.03 20.33
N ARG A 89 -0.66 5.47 21.47
CA ARG A 89 -0.11 4.11 21.54
C ARG A 89 -1.20 3.03 21.54
N GLU A 90 -2.44 3.40 21.78
CA GLU A 90 -3.58 2.50 21.84
C GLU A 90 -4.21 2.24 20.45
N GLU A 91 -3.86 3.05 19.44
CA GLU A 91 -4.43 2.92 18.11
C GLU A 91 -3.74 1.87 17.23
N ILE A 92 -4.52 1.36 16.28
CA ILE A 92 -4.07 0.46 15.24
C ILE A 92 -3.88 1.28 13.97
N LEU A 93 -2.66 1.26 13.42
CA LEU A 93 -2.36 1.96 12.18
C LEU A 93 -2.48 0.99 11.01
N TYR A 94 -3.32 1.33 10.04
CA TYR A 94 -3.46 0.57 8.80
C TYR A 94 -2.47 1.04 7.75
N VAL A 95 -1.96 0.10 6.98
CA VAL A 95 -1.03 0.33 5.87
C VAL A 95 -1.43 -0.54 4.69
N PHE A 96 -1.38 0.01 3.48
CA PHE A 96 -1.52 -0.73 2.24
C PHE A 96 -0.19 -0.78 1.49
N PRO A 97 0.68 -1.78 1.79
CA PRO A 97 1.87 -1.99 1.01
C PRO A 97 1.52 -2.74 -0.28
N SER A 98 1.69 -2.08 -1.42
CA SER A 98 1.38 -2.62 -2.76
C SER A 98 2.07 -3.97 -3.03
N GLU A 99 3.24 -4.20 -2.44
CA GLU A 99 4.00 -5.46 -2.56
C GLU A 99 3.34 -6.66 -1.87
N PHE A 100 2.56 -6.43 -0.82
CA PHE A 100 1.83 -7.48 -0.10
C PHE A 100 0.42 -7.72 -0.66
N CYS A 101 -0.04 -6.85 -1.58
CA CYS A 101 -1.33 -6.93 -2.23
C CYS A 101 -2.56 -6.95 -1.31
N ARG A 102 -2.42 -6.47 -0.07
CA ARG A 102 -3.52 -6.34 0.89
C ARG A 102 -3.21 -5.26 1.90
N SER A 103 -4.26 -4.74 2.53
CA SER A 103 -4.09 -3.93 3.73
C SER A 103 -3.63 -4.80 4.90
N VAL A 104 -2.67 -4.27 5.64
CA VAL A 104 -2.18 -4.81 6.91
C VAL A 104 -2.35 -3.76 7.99
N TYR A 105 -2.13 -4.16 9.24
CA TYR A 105 -2.12 -3.23 10.35
C TYR A 105 -0.91 -3.48 11.23
N ILE A 106 -0.46 -2.43 11.90
CA ILE A 106 0.65 -2.45 12.85
C ILE A 106 0.15 -1.98 14.22
N THR A 107 0.67 -2.59 15.27
CA THR A 107 0.32 -2.30 16.66
C THR A 107 1.54 -1.82 17.43
N PHE A 108 1.32 -1.00 18.44
CA PHE A 108 2.39 -0.54 19.32
C PHE A 108 3.12 -1.73 19.96
N SER A 109 4.45 -1.64 20.00
CA SER A 109 5.33 -2.62 20.63
C SER A 109 6.03 -2.02 21.84
N ASP A 110 6.81 -0.96 21.63
CA ASP A 110 7.67 -0.37 22.65
C ASP A 110 8.01 1.10 22.36
N PHE A 111 8.51 1.79 23.38
CA PHE A 111 9.06 3.14 23.24
C PHE A 111 10.51 3.08 22.82
N GLU A 112 10.90 3.94 21.89
CA GLU A 112 12.24 4.01 21.35
C GLU A 112 12.73 5.46 21.25
N SER A 113 14.05 5.63 21.10
CA SER A 113 14.64 6.93 20.80
C SER A 113 15.49 6.82 19.54
N VAL A 114 15.18 7.66 18.55
CA VAL A 114 15.92 7.72 17.28
C VAL A 114 16.52 9.11 17.15
N GLN A 115 17.86 9.20 17.18
CA GLN A 115 18.58 10.48 17.12
C GLN A 115 18.15 11.48 18.22
N GLY A 116 17.79 10.97 19.41
CA GLY A 116 17.34 11.77 20.53
C GLY A 116 15.85 12.17 20.47
N LEU A 117 15.13 11.82 19.39
CA LEU A 117 13.70 12.04 19.29
C LEU A 117 12.93 10.84 19.88
N PRO A 118 11.90 11.08 20.72
CA PRO A 118 11.05 10.02 21.22
C PRO A 118 10.18 9.46 20.09
N ALA A 119 10.14 8.15 19.96
CA ALA A 119 9.41 7.44 18.92
C ALA A 119 8.62 6.26 19.49
N PHE A 120 7.50 5.95 18.84
CA PHE A 120 6.76 4.71 19.09
C PHE A 120 7.21 3.68 18.08
N ARG A 121 7.66 2.51 18.55
CA ARG A 121 7.90 1.38 17.68
C ARG A 121 6.60 0.61 17.47
N TYR A 122 6.17 0.53 16.22
CA TYR A 122 5.07 -0.31 15.77
C TYR A 122 5.61 -1.58 15.09
N LYS A 123 4.90 -2.69 15.24
CA LYS A 123 5.24 -3.98 14.60
C LYS A 123 4.00 -4.58 13.95
N VAL A 124 4.22 -5.38 12.91
CA VAL A 124 3.16 -6.22 12.33
C VAL A 124 2.91 -7.39 13.29
N PRO A 125 1.70 -7.53 13.83
CA PRO A 125 1.40 -8.61 14.75
C PRO A 125 1.14 -9.91 13.98
N GLY A 126 1.40 -11.08 14.60
CA GLY A 126 1.38 -12.38 13.92
C GLY A 126 0.01 -12.76 13.34
N GLU A 127 -1.04 -12.18 13.89
CA GLU A 127 -2.45 -12.31 13.50
C GLU A 127 -2.68 -11.87 12.05
N VAL A 128 -1.88 -10.94 11.52
CA VAL A 128 -2.00 -10.47 10.13
C VAL A 128 -1.84 -11.60 9.12
N LEU A 129 -1.00 -12.59 9.43
CA LEU A 129 -0.73 -13.76 8.60
C LEU A 129 -1.19 -15.07 9.25
N ALA A 130 -1.94 -15.02 10.35
CA ALA A 130 -2.43 -16.22 11.02
C ALA A 130 -3.54 -16.89 10.22
N ASN A 131 -3.60 -18.22 10.28
CA ASN A 131 -4.70 -18.99 9.69
C ASN A 131 -5.97 -18.86 10.55
N THR A 132 -6.75 -17.81 10.31
CA THR A 132 -7.99 -17.48 11.03
C THR A 132 -9.15 -17.27 10.07
N SER A 133 -10.38 -17.26 10.59
CA SER A 133 -11.59 -16.95 9.81
C SER A 133 -11.53 -15.55 9.19
N ASP A 134 -10.94 -14.58 9.89
CA ASP A 134 -10.76 -13.22 9.39
C ASP A 134 -9.81 -13.14 8.19
N ASN A 135 -8.81 -14.01 8.15
CA ASN A 135 -7.86 -14.09 7.03
C ASN A 135 -8.26 -15.08 5.94
N ALA A 136 -9.34 -15.84 6.13
CA ALA A 136 -9.78 -16.85 5.16
C ALA A 136 -10.06 -16.27 3.77
N GLY A 137 -10.42 -14.98 3.69
CA GLY A 137 -10.68 -14.31 2.42
C GLY A 137 -9.43 -14.11 1.54
N PHE A 138 -8.23 -14.17 2.13
CA PHE A 138 -6.95 -14.09 1.42
C PHE A 138 -6.49 -15.43 0.83
N CYS A 139 -7.23 -16.51 1.08
CA CYS A 139 -6.92 -17.83 0.54
C CYS A 139 -7.60 -18.01 -0.82
N VAL A 140 -6.78 -18.09 -1.88
CA VAL A 140 -7.24 -18.25 -3.26
C VAL A 140 -6.66 -19.56 -3.82
N PRO A 141 -7.48 -20.53 -4.25
CA PRO A 141 -8.96 -20.56 -4.20
C PRO A 141 -9.51 -20.68 -2.76
N LYS A 142 -10.78 -20.31 -2.57
CA LYS A 142 -11.44 -20.27 -1.25
C LYS A 142 -11.28 -21.58 -0.48
N GLY A 143 -10.78 -21.48 0.75
CA GLY A 143 -10.54 -22.63 1.63
C GLY A 143 -9.15 -23.27 1.51
N ASN A 144 -8.34 -22.86 0.53
CA ASN A 144 -6.98 -23.39 0.34
C ASN A 144 -5.91 -22.45 0.92
N CYS A 145 -5.74 -22.46 2.24
CA CYS A 145 -4.75 -21.63 2.93
C CYS A 145 -3.43 -22.37 3.14
N LEU A 146 -2.29 -21.70 2.96
CA LEU A 146 -0.94 -22.27 3.12
C LEU A 146 -0.51 -22.47 4.60
N GLY A 147 -1.35 -22.05 5.56
CA GLY A 147 -1.04 -22.05 6.99
C GLY A 147 -0.62 -20.67 7.51
N SER A 148 -0.33 -20.59 8.81
CA SER A 148 0.04 -19.32 9.47
C SER A 148 1.44 -18.83 9.05
N GLY A 149 1.61 -17.52 8.91
CA GLY A 149 2.88 -16.86 8.64
C GLY A 149 3.23 -16.67 7.16
N VAL A 150 2.36 -17.14 6.24
CA VAL A 150 2.59 -17.08 4.79
C VAL A 150 1.35 -16.60 4.05
N LEU A 151 1.55 -15.89 2.94
CA LEU A 151 0.48 -15.40 2.06
C LEU A 151 0.81 -15.71 0.60
N ASN A 152 -0.13 -16.32 -0.12
CA ASN A 152 -0.02 -16.53 -1.55
C ASN A 152 -0.41 -15.24 -2.30
N ILE A 153 0.59 -14.52 -2.81
CA ILE A 153 0.41 -13.27 -3.59
C ILE A 153 0.48 -13.49 -5.11
N SER A 154 0.51 -14.73 -5.58
CA SER A 154 0.58 -15.01 -7.02
C SER A 154 -0.58 -14.38 -7.80
N ILE A 155 -1.75 -14.25 -7.19
CA ILE A 155 -2.94 -13.71 -7.86
C ILE A 155 -2.79 -12.24 -8.28
N CYS A 156 -2.05 -11.43 -7.52
CA CYS A 156 -1.82 -10.01 -7.82
C CYS A 156 -0.47 -9.76 -8.52
N LYS A 157 0.49 -10.68 -8.42
CA LYS A 157 1.81 -10.55 -9.04
C LYS A 157 1.94 -11.26 -10.39
N ASN A 158 1.20 -12.36 -10.60
CA ASN A 158 1.22 -13.16 -11.83
C ASN A 158 -0.13 -13.11 -12.59
N GLY A 159 -1.16 -12.47 -12.02
CA GLY A 159 -2.45 -12.26 -12.66
C GLY A 159 -2.46 -10.97 -13.47
N LYS A 160 -2.51 -11.11 -14.80
CA LYS A 160 -2.97 -10.06 -15.71
C LYS A 160 -4.18 -9.36 -15.12
N SER A 161 -4.24 -8.03 -15.29
CA SER A 161 -5.46 -7.22 -15.27
C SER A 161 -6.66 -8.02 -15.76
N SER A 162 -7.36 -8.70 -14.85
CA SER A 162 -8.70 -9.18 -15.11
C SER A 162 -9.57 -8.00 -14.81
N GLY A 163 -9.58 -7.03 -15.74
CA GLY A 163 -10.67 -6.10 -15.82
C GLY A 163 -11.93 -6.95 -15.91
N LYS A 164 -12.68 -7.02 -14.82
CA LYS A 164 -14.13 -7.09 -14.95
C LYS A 164 -14.56 -5.74 -15.52
N GLY A 165 -14.41 -5.62 -16.83
CA GLY A 165 -15.23 -4.72 -17.61
C GLY A 165 -16.68 -5.02 -17.25
N GLN A 166 -17.37 -3.97 -16.86
CA GLN A 166 -18.82 -3.96 -16.74
C GLN A 166 -19.40 -4.36 -18.10
N ASP A 167 -19.98 -5.55 -18.18
CA ASP A 167 -21.03 -5.86 -19.14
C ASP A 167 -22.37 -5.72 -18.40
N SER A 168 -22.97 -4.53 -18.52
CA SER A 168 -24.42 -4.25 -18.61
C SER A 168 -24.67 -2.75 -18.47
#